data_AF-A0A9D0P529-F1
#
_entry.id   AF-A0A9D0P529-F1
#
_cell.length_a   1.000
_cell.length_b   1.000
_cell.length_c   1.000
_cell.angle_alpha   90.00
_cell.angle_beta   90.00
_cell.angle_gamma   90.00
#
_symmetry.space_group_name_H-M   'P 1'
#
loop_
_entity.id
_entity.type
_entity.pdbx_description
1 polymer ?
#
loop_
_entity_poly.entity_id
_entity_poly.type
_entity_poly.pdbx_seq_one_letter_code
_entity_poly.pdbx_strand_id
1 'polypeptide(L)'
;MHSKMAFLCLAALASLLAACGGGGGAGGGSGGGTATGYFKDSNVSGLGYRSGGLGGVTGEDGSFQYETGGTVRFFVGNVVLGETVGKSVITPIDLVRDGSLGSSEARRMVQFLMTLDRDGDPDNGIQISPRLREMAGNWQPVDFTAADFESRMAPILSDISSVEGRSVSLTDANRAYLHLRSTLHCIYSGAYKGGFGGRASGVFGMMVSADGGVSGIAFSDSVYAELNGSVNLGGTRMLFGMEDSATGTAFAGLFSTPDRITGNWQSSAYSVSGSFTASRVGGALDAAYRFTGSYSGDDHGLFAFDIDDTGRITGIAYSLGTDEEYPLTGQLSGTTLSVTASNGTKATGSIDMARGTLGVAGAGMVRRVILTGAGVG
;
A
#
# COMPACT_ATOMS: atom_id res chain seq x y z
N MET A 1 67.05 27.86 -9.06
CA MET A 1 66.41 29.05 -8.45
C MET A 1 65.42 28.51 -7.42
N HIS A 2 65.83 28.33 -6.15
CA HIS A 2 65.62 29.28 -5.02
C HIS A 2 64.15 29.79 -5.03
N SER A 3 63.24 29.48 -4.09
CA SER A 3 63.28 29.53 -2.61
C SER A 3 62.04 28.78 -2.06
N LYS A 4 62.12 27.82 -1.13
CA LYS A 4 62.05 27.95 0.36
C LYS A 4 60.99 28.92 0.93
N MET A 5 60.03 28.37 1.69
CA MET A 5 59.43 28.85 2.96
C MET A 5 58.71 27.62 3.59
N ALA A 6 59.27 26.89 4.56
CA ALA A 6 59.37 27.13 6.02
C ALA A 6 57.98 27.27 6.69
N PHE A 7 57.43 26.20 7.29
CA PHE A 7 57.60 25.68 8.67
C PHE A 7 56.44 26.13 9.58
N LEU A 8 55.62 25.19 10.08
CA LEU A 8 55.19 25.19 11.48
C LEU A 8 54.59 23.83 11.88
N CYS A 9 55.26 23.19 12.85
CA CYS A 9 54.76 22.08 13.63
C CYS A 9 53.52 22.46 14.43
N LEU A 10 52.53 21.56 14.53
CA LEU A 10 51.81 21.37 15.77
C LEU A 10 51.55 19.88 15.97
N ALA A 11 52.14 19.35 17.04
CA ALA A 11 52.03 17.98 17.49
C ALA A 11 50.88 17.83 18.51
N ALA A 12 50.40 16.59 18.61
CA ALA A 12 49.67 15.97 19.72
C ALA A 12 48.21 16.41 19.96
N LEU A 13 47.27 15.45 19.89
CA LEU A 13 46.89 14.66 21.05
C LEU A 13 45.91 13.54 20.62
N ALA A 14 46.37 12.29 20.70
CA ALA A 14 45.52 11.11 20.58
C ALA A 14 44.91 10.82 21.95
N SER A 15 43.61 11.07 22.12
CA SER A 15 42.83 10.65 23.28
C SER A 15 42.01 9.41 22.92
N LEU A 16 42.54 8.26 23.32
CA LEU A 16 41.82 7.02 23.53
C LEU A 16 40.80 7.25 24.66
N LEU A 17 39.50 7.32 24.34
CA LEU A 17 38.48 7.09 25.36
C LEU A 17 38.19 5.59 25.43
N ALA A 18 38.74 4.98 26.47
CA ALA A 18 38.25 3.73 27.01
C ALA A 18 36.88 3.99 27.66
N ALA A 19 35.82 3.42 27.06
CA ALA A 19 34.53 3.35 27.71
C ALA A 19 34.49 2.11 28.63
N CYS A 20 34.36 2.41 29.92
CA CYS A 20 33.90 1.56 31.01
C CYS A 20 32.65 0.75 30.56
N GLY A 21 32.47 -0.56 30.80
CA GLY A 21 32.96 -1.36 31.91
C GLY A 21 31.93 -1.49 33.03
N GLY A 22 30.70 -1.92 32.74
CA GLY A 22 29.67 -2.18 33.76
C GLY A 22 28.66 -3.23 33.31
N GLY A 23 28.78 -4.46 33.83
CA GLY A 23 27.85 -5.56 33.61
C GLY A 23 26.72 -5.60 34.65
N GLY A 24 25.57 -6.15 34.25
CA GLY A 24 24.47 -6.47 35.16
C GLY A 24 23.27 -7.10 34.45
N GLY A 25 23.06 -8.40 34.68
CA GLY A 25 21.72 -9.00 34.76
C GLY A 25 21.08 -9.49 33.46
N ALA A 26 21.11 -10.81 33.27
CA ALA A 26 20.32 -11.51 32.28
C ALA A 26 18.81 -11.30 32.51
N GLY A 27 18.14 -10.74 31.50
CA GLY A 27 16.74 -10.98 31.20
C GLY A 27 16.68 -11.48 29.77
N GLY A 28 16.78 -12.79 29.58
CA GLY A 28 16.58 -13.43 28.28
C GLY A 28 15.12 -13.31 27.86
N GLY A 29 14.71 -12.12 27.42
CA GLY A 29 13.50 -11.94 26.63
C GLY A 29 13.88 -12.20 25.18
N SER A 30 13.23 -13.16 24.53
CA SER A 30 13.19 -13.25 23.08
C SER A 30 12.50 -12.00 22.52
N GLY A 31 13.21 -10.88 22.50
CA GLY A 31 12.69 -9.59 22.06
C GLY A 31 12.63 -9.54 20.54
N GLY A 32 11.55 -10.07 19.96
CA GLY A 32 11.15 -9.67 18.62
C GLY A 32 10.95 -8.16 18.61
N GLY A 33 11.58 -7.45 17.67
CA GLY A 33 11.40 -5.99 17.54
C GLY A 33 9.94 -5.62 17.32
N THR A 34 9.56 -4.39 17.63
CA THR A 34 8.20 -3.90 17.35
C THR A 34 8.14 -3.24 15.98
N ALA A 35 6.98 -3.28 15.34
CA ALA A 35 6.72 -2.64 14.05
C ALA A 35 5.32 -2.02 14.01
N THR A 36 5.12 -1.07 13.09
CA THR A 36 3.81 -0.48 12.79
C THR A 36 3.16 -1.22 11.65
N GLY A 37 1.88 -1.52 11.78
CA GLY A 37 1.02 -2.03 10.72
C GLY A 37 -0.23 -1.19 10.58
N TYR A 38 -1.02 -1.44 9.55
CA TYR A 38 -2.25 -0.72 9.26
C TYR A 38 -3.40 -1.70 9.07
N PHE A 39 -4.51 -1.51 9.79
CA PHE A 39 -5.72 -2.27 9.56
C PHE A 39 -6.54 -1.62 8.45
N LYS A 40 -6.83 -2.35 7.38
CA LYS A 40 -7.47 -1.84 6.17
C LYS A 40 -8.76 -2.58 5.80
N ASP A 41 -9.85 -1.83 5.80
CA ASP A 41 -11.17 -2.04 5.20
C ASP A 41 -11.71 -0.65 4.82
N SER A 42 -10.95 0.09 3.99
CA SER A 42 -10.56 1.52 4.13
C SER A 42 -9.62 1.77 5.33
N ASN A 43 -9.23 3.02 5.63
CA ASN A 43 -8.69 3.31 6.96
C ASN A 43 -9.71 2.94 8.04
N VAL A 44 -9.33 2.19 9.08
CA VAL A 44 -10.24 1.85 10.19
C VAL A 44 -9.69 2.37 11.51
N SER A 45 -10.29 3.43 12.02
CA SER A 45 -9.95 4.04 13.30
C SER A 45 -10.88 3.55 14.42
N GLY A 46 -10.35 3.42 15.63
CA GLY A 46 -11.15 2.97 16.77
C GLY A 46 -11.14 1.46 17.04
N LEU A 47 -10.42 0.62 16.28
CA LEU A 47 -10.29 -0.79 16.60
C LEU A 47 -9.36 -1.01 17.80
N GLY A 48 -9.82 -1.74 18.81
CA GLY A 48 -8.95 -2.24 19.85
C GLY A 48 -7.99 -3.29 19.31
N TYR A 49 -6.72 -3.23 19.70
CA TYR A 49 -5.73 -4.26 19.35
C TYR A 49 -4.88 -4.69 20.55
N ARG A 50 -4.39 -5.93 20.50
CA ARG A 50 -3.39 -6.48 21.44
C ARG A 50 -2.39 -7.36 20.69
N SER A 51 -1.10 -7.16 20.96
CA SER A 51 0.00 -7.99 20.44
C SER A 51 1.08 -8.11 21.50
N GLY A 52 1.15 -9.27 22.17
CA GLY A 52 2.02 -9.47 23.33
C GLY A 52 1.82 -8.39 24.40
N GLY A 53 2.87 -7.64 24.72
CA GLY A 53 2.82 -6.53 25.67
C GLY A 53 2.23 -5.23 25.10
N LEU A 54 2.02 -5.15 23.79
CA LEU A 54 1.49 -3.97 23.10
C LEU A 54 -0.03 -3.99 23.03
N GLY A 55 -0.63 -2.81 23.11
CA GLY A 55 -2.06 -2.66 22.97
C GLY A 55 -2.48 -1.21 22.85
N GLY A 56 -3.62 -1.00 22.21
CA GLY A 56 -4.16 0.33 22.03
C GLY A 56 -5.43 0.30 21.20
N VAL A 57 -5.64 1.41 20.51
CA VAL A 57 -6.72 1.63 19.55
C VAL A 57 -6.06 2.05 18.23
N THR A 58 -6.57 1.59 17.09
CA THR A 58 -6.05 2.02 15.77
C THR A 58 -6.19 3.53 15.59
N GLY A 59 -5.16 4.15 14.97
CA GLY A 59 -5.15 5.56 14.61
C GLY A 59 -6.12 5.92 13.49
N GLU A 60 -6.20 7.20 13.14
CA GLU A 60 -7.07 7.71 12.06
C GLU A 60 -6.75 7.06 10.70
N ASP A 61 -5.47 6.79 10.45
CA ASP A 61 -4.95 6.08 9.26
C ASP A 61 -5.03 4.53 9.35
N GLY A 62 -5.61 4.01 10.45
CA GLY A 62 -5.67 2.59 10.77
C GLY A 62 -4.39 2.02 11.39
N SER A 63 -3.42 2.86 11.77
CA SER A 63 -2.14 2.40 12.32
C SER A 63 -2.27 1.69 13.68
N PHE A 64 -1.49 0.64 13.88
CA PHE A 64 -1.34 -0.09 15.15
C PHE A 64 0.11 -0.60 15.31
N GLN A 65 0.50 -0.92 16.55
CA GLN A 65 1.80 -1.53 16.84
C GLN A 65 1.67 -3.03 17.08
N TYR A 66 2.67 -3.81 16.65
CA TYR A 66 2.75 -5.25 16.89
C TYR A 66 4.18 -5.72 17.16
N GLU A 67 4.30 -6.86 17.83
CA GLU A 67 5.56 -7.57 18.00
C GLU A 67 5.87 -8.36 16.73
N THR A 68 7.05 -8.15 16.12
CA THR A 68 7.42 -8.81 14.86
C THR A 68 7.45 -10.32 15.03
N GLY A 69 6.70 -11.03 14.17
CA GLY A 69 6.53 -12.48 14.26
C GLY A 69 5.54 -12.95 15.34
N GLY A 70 5.03 -12.02 16.16
CA GLY A 70 3.97 -12.27 17.13
C GLY A 70 2.57 -12.19 16.52
N THR A 71 1.58 -12.66 17.27
CA THR A 71 0.16 -12.54 16.92
C THR A 71 -0.37 -11.17 17.33
N VAL A 72 -1.28 -10.62 16.53
CA VAL A 72 -2.10 -9.46 16.87
C VAL A 72 -3.58 -9.84 16.81
N ARG A 73 -4.34 -9.45 17.82
CA ARG A 73 -5.78 -9.62 17.92
C ARG A 73 -6.48 -8.28 17.78
N PHE A 74 -7.55 -8.23 17.00
CA PHE A 74 -8.41 -7.05 16.80
C PHE A 74 -9.81 -7.26 17.38
N PHE A 75 -10.39 -6.20 17.97
CA PHE A 75 -11.68 -6.25 18.63
C PHE A 75 -12.35 -4.86 18.73
N VAL A 76 -13.66 -4.85 18.96
CA VAL A 76 -14.46 -3.66 19.33
C VAL A 76 -15.18 -3.98 20.63
N GLY A 77 -14.78 -3.35 21.74
CA GLY A 77 -15.31 -3.71 23.06
C GLY A 77 -15.07 -5.20 23.36
N ASN A 78 -16.14 -5.98 23.53
CA ASN A 78 -16.08 -7.43 23.75
C ASN A 78 -16.15 -8.26 22.44
N VAL A 79 -16.40 -7.62 21.30
CA VAL A 79 -16.52 -8.32 20.02
C VAL A 79 -15.14 -8.51 19.41
N VAL A 80 -14.62 -9.74 19.45
CA VAL A 80 -13.38 -10.11 18.80
C VAL A 80 -13.63 -10.31 17.31
N LEU A 81 -12.87 -9.60 16.47
CA LEU A 81 -12.91 -9.77 15.02
C LEU A 81 -12.07 -10.98 14.60
N GLY A 82 -10.89 -11.13 15.20
CA GLY A 82 -10.01 -12.26 14.93
C GLY A 82 -8.57 -11.95 15.32
N GLU A 83 -7.67 -12.86 14.95
CA GLU A 83 -6.24 -12.75 15.24
C GLU A 83 -5.41 -13.32 14.09
N THR A 84 -4.23 -12.74 13.88
CA THR A 84 -3.32 -13.14 12.81
C THR A 84 -1.88 -12.77 13.16
N VAL A 85 -0.90 -13.27 12.42
CA VAL A 85 0.49 -12.85 12.58
C VAL A 85 0.63 -11.39 12.16
N GLY A 86 1.26 -10.57 13.00
CA GLY A 86 1.47 -9.15 12.73
C GLY A 86 2.25 -8.92 11.43
N LYS A 87 1.75 -7.98 10.61
CA LYS A 87 2.35 -7.58 9.33
C LYS A 87 1.99 -6.13 8.99
N SER A 88 2.63 -5.57 7.95
CA SER A 88 2.48 -4.16 7.57
C SER A 88 1.05 -3.74 7.21
N VAL A 89 0.26 -4.64 6.61
CA VAL A 89 -1.15 -4.41 6.29
C VAL A 89 -1.95 -5.65 6.67
N ILE A 90 -3.00 -5.44 7.46
CA ILE A 90 -3.96 -6.48 7.88
C ILE A 90 -5.34 -6.05 7.40
N THR A 91 -6.06 -6.97 6.78
CA THR A 91 -7.45 -6.80 6.33
C THR A 91 -8.35 -7.82 7.02
N PRO A 92 -9.69 -7.70 6.96
CA PRO A 92 -10.60 -8.74 7.43
C PRO A 92 -10.35 -10.13 6.84
N ILE A 93 -9.77 -10.22 5.64
CA ILE A 93 -9.36 -11.49 5.02
C ILE A 93 -8.29 -12.20 5.87
N ASP A 94 -7.36 -11.44 6.45
CA ASP A 94 -6.22 -11.98 7.18
C ASP A 94 -6.59 -12.53 8.56
N LEU A 95 -7.76 -12.15 9.07
CA LEU A 95 -8.33 -12.64 10.32
C LEU A 95 -9.05 -13.98 10.16
N VAL A 96 -9.30 -14.39 8.91
CA VAL A 96 -10.00 -15.63 8.58
C VAL A 96 -8.98 -16.66 8.11
N ARG A 97 -9.05 -17.88 8.65
CA ARG A 97 -8.18 -18.97 8.22
C ARG A 97 -8.43 -19.28 6.74
N ASP A 98 -7.37 -19.25 5.93
CA ASP A 98 -7.45 -19.41 4.47
C ASP A 98 -8.44 -18.41 3.83
N GLY A 99 -8.51 -17.20 4.40
CA GLY A 99 -9.39 -16.13 3.96
C GLY A 99 -9.18 -15.73 2.50
N SER A 100 -10.26 -15.33 1.85
CA SER A 100 -10.26 -14.73 0.52
C SER A 100 -11.38 -13.70 0.40
N LEU A 101 -11.41 -12.95 -0.71
CA LEU A 101 -12.52 -12.05 -1.02
C LEU A 101 -13.89 -12.78 -1.07
N GLY A 102 -13.89 -14.09 -1.33
CA GLY A 102 -15.09 -14.93 -1.33
C GLY A 102 -15.54 -15.41 0.05
N SER A 103 -14.74 -15.24 1.11
CA SER A 103 -15.03 -15.77 2.44
C SER A 103 -16.23 -15.04 3.09
N SER A 104 -17.27 -15.80 3.45
CA SER A 104 -18.46 -15.24 4.10
C SER A 104 -18.15 -14.60 5.45
N GLU A 105 -17.21 -15.17 6.19
CA GLU A 105 -16.77 -14.66 7.48
C GLU A 105 -16.11 -13.28 7.35
N ALA A 106 -15.15 -13.11 6.42
CA ALA A 106 -14.51 -11.83 6.15
C ALA A 106 -15.54 -10.78 5.69
N ARG A 107 -16.48 -11.17 4.81
CA ARG A 107 -17.57 -10.29 4.35
C ARG A 107 -18.46 -9.82 5.51
N ARG A 108 -18.77 -10.68 6.48
CA ARG A 108 -19.57 -10.31 7.66
C ARG A 108 -18.81 -9.42 8.64
N MET A 109 -17.49 -9.60 8.76
CA MET A 109 -16.63 -8.63 9.47
C MET A 109 -16.70 -7.26 8.80
N VAL A 110 -16.61 -7.18 7.47
CA VAL A 110 -16.74 -5.92 6.71
C VAL A 110 -18.13 -5.30 6.90
N GLN A 111 -19.21 -6.10 6.81
CA GLN A 111 -20.56 -5.61 7.10
C GLN A 111 -20.66 -5.02 8.51
N PHE A 112 -20.05 -5.68 9.49
CA PHE A 112 -20.01 -5.19 10.86
C PHE A 112 -19.23 -3.86 10.96
N LEU A 113 -18.02 -3.78 10.42
CA LEU A 113 -17.19 -2.57 10.44
C LEU A 113 -17.89 -1.37 9.78
N MET A 114 -18.41 -1.54 8.56
CA MET A 114 -19.14 -0.48 7.84
C MET A 114 -20.43 -0.05 8.56
N THR A 115 -21.03 -0.94 9.36
CA THR A 115 -22.22 -0.60 10.15
C THR A 115 -21.88 0.25 11.38
N LEU A 116 -20.69 0.04 11.96
CA LEU A 116 -20.18 0.80 13.10
C LEU A 116 -19.68 2.20 12.74
N ASP A 117 -19.49 2.45 11.45
CA ASP A 117 -18.96 3.71 10.96
C ASP A 117 -19.83 4.90 11.38
N ARG A 118 -19.21 5.97 11.88
CA ARG A 118 -19.90 7.06 12.58
C ARG A 118 -20.86 7.80 11.65
N ASP A 119 -20.41 8.16 10.46
CA ASP A 119 -21.20 8.86 9.44
C ASP A 119 -21.84 7.91 8.42
N GLY A 120 -21.39 6.65 8.37
CA GLY A 120 -21.90 5.62 7.47
C GLY A 120 -21.37 5.77 6.04
N ASP A 121 -20.28 6.52 5.87
CA ASP A 121 -19.57 6.71 4.61
C ASP A 121 -18.13 6.14 4.68
N PRO A 122 -17.96 4.84 4.39
CA PRO A 122 -16.67 4.18 4.54
C PRO A 122 -15.65 4.58 3.47
N ASP A 123 -16.04 5.37 2.46
CA ASP A 123 -15.12 5.89 1.43
C ASP A 123 -14.17 6.96 2.02
N ASN A 124 -14.53 7.56 3.17
CA ASN A 124 -13.70 8.54 3.89
C ASN A 124 -12.96 7.94 5.12
N GLY A 125 -13.00 6.60 5.25
CA GLY A 125 -12.46 5.87 6.38
C GLY A 125 -13.54 5.50 7.42
N ILE A 126 -13.45 4.29 7.96
CA ILE A 126 -14.36 3.79 8.99
C ILE A 126 -13.94 4.33 10.36
N GLN A 127 -14.84 5.04 11.02
CA GLN A 127 -14.59 5.67 12.31
C GLN A 127 -15.48 5.11 13.42
N ILE A 128 -14.89 4.31 14.32
CA ILE A 128 -15.62 3.74 15.46
C ILE A 128 -15.53 4.68 16.66
N SER A 129 -16.66 5.33 17.00
CA SER A 129 -16.69 6.36 18.04
C SER A 129 -16.32 5.81 19.43
N PRO A 130 -15.68 6.60 20.32
CA PRO A 130 -15.38 6.16 21.69
C PRO A 130 -16.60 5.65 22.46
N ARG A 131 -17.75 6.32 22.30
CA ARG A 131 -19.02 5.91 22.95
C ARG A 131 -19.50 4.56 22.45
N LEU A 132 -19.37 4.29 21.15
CA LEU A 132 -19.75 3.02 20.58
C LEU A 132 -18.81 1.89 21.03
N ARG A 133 -17.51 2.17 21.17
CA ARG A 133 -16.55 1.22 21.74
C ARG A 133 -16.86 0.86 23.20
N GLU A 134 -17.27 1.84 24.00
CA GLU A 134 -17.73 1.62 25.38
C GLU A 134 -19.01 0.78 25.39
N MET A 135 -20.00 1.11 24.54
CA MET A 135 -21.23 0.32 24.39
C MET A 135 -20.94 -1.12 23.99
N ALA A 136 -20.02 -1.34 23.05
CA ALA A 136 -19.60 -2.66 22.60
C ALA A 136 -18.97 -3.52 23.70
N GLY A 137 -18.56 -2.93 24.83
CA GLY A 137 -18.18 -3.64 26.04
C GLY A 137 -19.33 -4.40 26.71
N ASN A 138 -20.58 -4.18 26.29
CA ASN A 138 -21.77 -4.89 26.78
C ASN A 138 -22.32 -5.91 25.78
N TRP A 139 -21.77 -5.95 24.55
CA TRP A 139 -22.25 -6.87 23.53
C TRP A 139 -21.85 -8.31 23.82
N GLN A 140 -22.73 -9.23 23.42
CA GLN A 140 -22.36 -10.64 23.33
C GLN A 140 -21.35 -10.84 22.21
N PRO A 141 -20.48 -11.87 22.29
CA PRO A 141 -19.59 -12.23 21.19
C PRO A 141 -20.37 -12.42 19.89
N VAL A 142 -19.87 -11.84 18.80
CA VAL A 142 -20.44 -12.00 17.46
C VAL A 142 -19.76 -13.18 16.79
N ASP A 143 -20.56 -14.12 16.31
CA ASP A 143 -20.09 -15.25 15.50
C ASP A 143 -20.24 -14.91 14.01
N PHE A 144 -19.14 -14.54 13.37
CA PHE A 144 -19.10 -14.20 11.94
C PHE A 144 -19.28 -15.43 11.03
N THR A 145 -19.25 -16.65 11.58
CA THR A 145 -19.51 -17.89 10.82
C THR A 145 -21.00 -18.26 10.82
N ALA A 146 -21.78 -17.74 11.77
CA ALA A 146 -23.18 -18.09 11.99
C ALA A 146 -24.06 -17.89 10.74
N ALA A 147 -24.87 -18.89 10.39
CA ALA A 147 -25.79 -18.81 9.24
C ALA A 147 -26.90 -17.76 9.44
N ASP A 148 -27.22 -17.45 10.69
CA ASP A 148 -28.23 -16.49 11.14
C ASP A 148 -27.62 -15.14 11.57
N PHE A 149 -26.39 -14.84 11.14
CA PHE A 149 -25.64 -13.61 11.47
C PHE A 149 -26.49 -12.34 11.42
N GLU A 150 -27.22 -12.13 10.33
CA GLU A 150 -28.01 -10.92 10.09
C GLU A 150 -29.09 -10.71 11.16
N SER A 151 -29.72 -11.81 11.60
CA SER A 151 -30.74 -11.76 12.66
C SER A 151 -30.13 -11.47 14.04
N ARG A 152 -28.90 -11.93 14.28
CA ARG A 152 -28.16 -11.71 15.54
C ARG A 152 -27.64 -10.28 15.68
N MET A 153 -27.60 -9.52 14.60
CA MET A 153 -27.19 -8.11 14.62
C MET A 153 -28.28 -7.18 15.18
N ALA A 154 -29.53 -7.60 15.31
CA ALA A 154 -30.64 -6.76 15.77
C ALA A 154 -30.37 -5.99 17.09
N PRO A 155 -29.90 -6.60 18.20
CA PRO A 155 -29.58 -5.86 19.42
C PRO A 155 -28.44 -4.84 19.20
N ILE A 156 -27.42 -5.21 18.44
CA ILE A 156 -26.28 -4.33 18.14
C ILE A 156 -26.73 -3.11 17.33
N LEU A 157 -27.59 -3.30 16.32
CA LEU A 157 -28.14 -2.20 15.51
C LEU A 157 -28.96 -1.21 16.33
N SER A 158 -29.71 -1.72 17.32
CA SER A 158 -30.45 -0.88 18.27
C SER A 158 -29.51 -0.02 19.11
N ASP A 159 -28.43 -0.62 19.62
CA ASP A 159 -27.42 0.08 20.42
C ASP A 159 -26.69 1.15 19.59
N ILE A 160 -26.25 0.82 18.37
CA ILE A 160 -25.61 1.78 17.47
C ILE A 160 -26.56 2.95 17.21
N SER A 161 -27.83 2.67 16.90
CA SER A 161 -28.82 3.72 16.63
C SER A 161 -29.05 4.63 17.83
N SER A 162 -29.04 4.06 19.04
CA SER A 162 -29.16 4.83 20.29
C SER A 162 -27.92 5.68 20.58
N VAL A 163 -26.72 5.16 20.32
CA VAL A 163 -25.45 5.85 20.63
C VAL A 163 -25.15 6.96 19.63
N GLU A 164 -25.34 6.68 18.33
CA GLU A 164 -25.00 7.61 17.25
C GLU A 164 -26.16 8.54 16.87
N GLY A 165 -27.36 8.33 17.44
CA GLY A 165 -28.51 9.20 17.22
C GLY A 165 -29.02 9.21 15.77
N ARG A 166 -28.74 8.14 15.01
CA ARG A 166 -29.17 7.94 13.63
C ARG A 166 -29.81 6.56 13.47
N SER A 167 -30.70 6.40 12.51
CA SER A 167 -31.21 5.07 12.15
C SER A 167 -30.12 4.28 11.43
N VAL A 168 -29.81 3.08 11.93
CA VAL A 168 -28.78 2.21 11.35
C VAL A 168 -29.42 0.89 10.90
N SER A 169 -29.11 0.46 9.69
CA SER A 169 -29.35 -0.90 9.22
C SER A 169 -28.02 -1.60 8.96
N LEU A 170 -28.03 -2.93 9.08
CA LEU A 170 -26.86 -3.73 8.70
C LEU A 170 -26.51 -3.45 7.24
N THR A 171 -25.23 -3.24 6.97
CA THR A 171 -24.72 -3.07 5.61
C THR A 171 -25.05 -4.28 4.74
N ASP A 172 -25.49 -4.03 3.51
CA ASP A 172 -25.74 -5.08 2.52
C ASP A 172 -24.48 -5.91 2.21
N ALA A 173 -24.64 -7.23 2.05
CA ALA A 173 -23.53 -8.15 1.84
C ALA A 173 -22.78 -7.88 0.52
N ASN A 174 -23.49 -7.49 -0.55
CA ASN A 174 -22.85 -7.15 -1.81
C ASN A 174 -22.11 -5.81 -1.72
N ARG A 175 -22.66 -4.82 -1.00
CA ARG A 175 -21.95 -3.56 -0.70
C ARG A 175 -20.65 -3.82 0.07
N ALA A 176 -20.67 -4.67 1.10
CA ALA A 176 -19.48 -5.07 1.85
C ALA A 176 -18.45 -5.80 0.98
N TYR A 177 -18.90 -6.70 0.10
CA TYR A 177 -18.02 -7.37 -0.87
C TYR A 177 -17.31 -6.37 -1.80
N LEU A 178 -18.06 -5.41 -2.37
CA LEU A 178 -17.51 -4.40 -3.27
C LEU A 178 -16.55 -3.44 -2.54
N HIS A 179 -16.85 -3.09 -1.29
CA HIS A 179 -16.00 -2.26 -0.44
C HIS A 179 -14.65 -2.93 -0.15
N LEU A 180 -14.67 -4.18 0.31
CA LEU A 180 -13.45 -4.96 0.55
C LEU A 180 -12.65 -5.15 -0.75
N ARG A 181 -13.33 -5.40 -1.88
CA ARG A 181 -12.68 -5.49 -3.19
C ARG A 181 -11.96 -4.20 -3.57
N SER A 182 -12.61 -3.06 -3.39
CA SER A 182 -12.03 -1.74 -3.64
C SER A 182 -10.82 -1.50 -2.74
N THR A 183 -10.95 -1.80 -1.44
CA THR A 183 -9.85 -1.70 -0.46
C THR A 183 -8.63 -2.49 -0.91
N LEU A 184 -8.82 -3.75 -1.33
CA LEU A 184 -7.71 -4.57 -1.83
C LEU A 184 -7.05 -3.93 -3.06
N HIS A 185 -7.84 -3.49 -4.05
CA HIS A 185 -7.24 -2.81 -5.21
C HIS A 185 -6.46 -1.56 -4.81
N CYS A 186 -6.96 -0.74 -3.89
CA CYS A 186 -6.22 0.42 -3.38
C CYS A 186 -4.89 0.02 -2.70
N ILE A 187 -4.90 -0.99 -1.83
CA ILE A 187 -3.70 -1.50 -1.14
C ILE A 187 -2.60 -1.87 -2.15
N TYR A 188 -2.97 -2.55 -3.24
CA TYR A 188 -2.00 -3.02 -4.24
C TYR A 188 -1.80 -2.03 -5.42
N SER A 189 -2.59 -0.97 -5.51
CA SER A 189 -2.43 0.09 -6.52
C SER A 189 -1.10 0.82 -6.33
N GLY A 190 -0.43 1.17 -7.41
CA GLY A 190 0.85 1.88 -7.39
C GLY A 190 1.83 1.40 -8.46
N ALA A 191 3.04 1.95 -8.41
CA ALA A 191 4.11 1.64 -9.36
C ALA A 191 5.10 0.67 -8.72
N TYR A 192 5.59 -0.27 -9.52
CA TYR A 192 6.54 -1.29 -9.13
C TYR A 192 7.66 -1.33 -10.16
N LYS A 193 8.89 -1.49 -9.68
CA LYS A 193 10.06 -1.73 -10.53
C LYS A 193 10.72 -3.04 -10.13
N GLY A 194 11.35 -3.70 -11.09
CA GLY A 194 12.18 -4.84 -10.78
C GLY A 194 12.96 -5.37 -11.96
N GLY A 195 13.79 -6.36 -11.65
CA GLY A 195 14.56 -7.11 -12.63
C GLY A 195 13.90 -8.45 -12.94
N PHE A 196 14.07 -8.91 -14.17
CA PHE A 196 13.78 -10.27 -14.58
C PHE A 196 15.05 -10.92 -15.11
N GLY A 197 15.15 -12.24 -14.93
CA GLY A 197 16.32 -13.04 -15.34
C GLY A 197 15.94 -14.45 -15.75
N GLY A 198 16.93 -15.24 -16.14
CA GLY A 198 16.75 -16.60 -16.66
C GLY A 198 17.51 -16.77 -17.96
N ARG A 199 16.81 -17.14 -19.03
CA ARG A 199 17.41 -17.29 -20.37
C ARG A 199 17.69 -15.96 -21.07
N ALA A 200 17.12 -14.88 -20.55
CA ALA A 200 17.42 -13.49 -20.86
C ALA A 200 17.20 -12.68 -19.58
N SER A 201 17.66 -11.43 -19.56
CA SER A 201 17.55 -10.55 -18.40
C SER A 201 17.25 -9.12 -18.80
N GLY A 202 16.61 -8.39 -17.90
CA GLY A 202 16.25 -7.00 -18.12
C GLY A 202 15.56 -6.42 -16.90
N VAL A 203 14.98 -5.24 -17.09
CA VAL A 203 14.20 -4.54 -16.07
C VAL A 203 12.78 -4.34 -16.55
N PHE A 204 11.85 -4.19 -15.62
CA PHE A 204 10.48 -3.82 -15.95
C PHE A 204 9.92 -2.83 -14.94
N GLY A 205 9.01 -2.00 -15.46
CA GLY A 205 8.12 -1.18 -14.66
C GLY A 205 6.69 -1.71 -14.81
N MET A 206 5.95 -1.76 -13.71
CA MET A 206 4.53 -2.11 -13.68
C MET A 206 3.75 -1.07 -12.89
N MET A 207 2.55 -0.75 -13.35
CA MET A 207 1.59 0.10 -12.65
C MET A 207 0.30 -0.69 -12.45
N VAL A 208 -0.23 -0.59 -11.24
CA VAL A 208 -1.53 -1.15 -10.86
C VAL A 208 -2.46 0.01 -10.55
N SER A 209 -3.57 0.09 -11.29
CA SER A 209 -4.61 1.08 -11.09
C SER A 209 -5.57 0.66 -9.98
N ALA A 210 -6.28 1.62 -9.38
CA ALA A 210 -7.22 1.38 -8.28
C ALA A 210 -8.45 0.54 -8.67
N ASP A 211 -8.70 0.36 -9.96
CA ASP A 211 -9.74 -0.54 -10.50
C ASP A 211 -9.21 -1.95 -10.79
N GLY A 212 -7.92 -2.21 -10.52
CA GLY A 212 -7.27 -3.49 -10.79
C GLY A 212 -6.68 -3.64 -12.18
N GLY A 213 -6.73 -2.60 -13.03
CA GLY A 213 -5.99 -2.57 -14.29
C GLY A 213 -4.48 -2.66 -14.04
N VAL A 214 -3.77 -3.39 -14.89
CA VAL A 214 -2.30 -3.48 -14.85
C VAL A 214 -1.74 -3.05 -16.20
N SER A 215 -0.75 -2.17 -16.16
CA SER A 215 0.04 -1.79 -17.33
C SER A 215 1.52 -1.83 -16.99
N GLY A 216 2.38 -2.01 -17.98
CA GLY A 216 3.81 -2.12 -17.72
C GLY A 216 4.65 -1.95 -18.96
N ILE A 217 5.95 -1.81 -18.74
CA ILE A 217 6.97 -1.77 -19.77
C ILE A 217 8.08 -2.72 -19.33
N ALA A 218 8.46 -3.67 -20.18
CA ALA A 218 9.69 -4.45 -19.99
C ALA A 218 10.77 -3.94 -20.94
N PHE A 219 12.02 -3.98 -20.49
CA PHE A 219 13.18 -3.52 -21.24
C PHE A 219 14.32 -4.54 -21.14
N SER A 220 14.85 -4.95 -22.29
CA SER A 220 16.02 -5.84 -22.39
C SER A 220 16.73 -5.58 -23.73
N ASP A 221 18.06 -5.49 -23.71
CA ASP A 221 18.90 -5.32 -24.91
C ASP A 221 18.42 -4.24 -25.90
N SER A 222 18.06 -3.07 -25.38
CA SER A 222 17.53 -1.93 -26.16
C SER A 222 16.17 -2.17 -26.82
N VAL A 223 15.45 -3.23 -26.44
CA VAL A 223 14.09 -3.56 -26.90
C VAL A 223 13.10 -3.37 -25.75
N TYR A 224 11.93 -2.79 -26.07
CA TYR A 224 10.82 -2.59 -25.14
C TYR A 224 9.62 -3.45 -25.52
N ALA A 225 8.86 -3.89 -24.50
CA ALA A 225 7.54 -4.49 -24.66
C ALA A 225 6.52 -3.73 -23.79
N GLU A 226 5.40 -3.31 -24.38
CA GLU A 226 4.29 -2.68 -23.68
C GLU A 226 3.30 -3.75 -23.20
N LEU A 227 3.10 -3.83 -21.89
CA LEU A 227 2.37 -4.91 -21.24
C LEU A 227 1.04 -4.38 -20.70
N ASN A 228 -0.02 -5.17 -20.88
CA ASN A 228 -1.35 -4.85 -20.35
C ASN A 228 -1.97 -6.08 -19.69
N GLY A 229 -2.76 -5.88 -18.65
CA GLY A 229 -3.42 -6.97 -17.95
C GLY A 229 -4.22 -6.51 -16.74
N SER A 230 -4.33 -7.39 -15.74
CA SER A 230 -5.15 -7.13 -14.56
C SER A 230 -4.70 -7.89 -13.32
N VAL A 231 -5.16 -7.40 -12.17
CA VAL A 231 -5.09 -8.10 -10.89
C VAL A 231 -6.25 -9.09 -10.78
N ASN A 232 -5.96 -10.30 -10.30
CA ASN A 232 -6.94 -11.32 -9.99
C ASN A 232 -7.06 -11.52 -8.48
N LEU A 233 -8.29 -11.30 -7.97
CA LEU A 233 -8.66 -11.36 -6.55
C LEU A 233 -9.37 -12.67 -6.15
N GLY A 234 -9.48 -13.64 -7.06
CA GLY A 234 -10.35 -14.80 -6.89
C GLY A 234 -9.86 -15.86 -5.90
N GLY A 235 -8.66 -15.73 -5.35
CA GLY A 235 -8.04 -16.71 -4.46
C GLY A 235 -7.60 -16.14 -3.11
N THR A 236 -6.97 -16.98 -2.29
CA THR A 236 -6.31 -16.58 -1.04
C THR A 236 -5.03 -15.78 -1.26
N ARG A 237 -4.62 -15.64 -2.53
CA ARG A 237 -3.45 -14.88 -2.95
C ARG A 237 -3.85 -13.86 -4.00
N MET A 238 -3.17 -12.74 -3.93
CA MET A 238 -3.31 -11.63 -4.85
C MET A 238 -2.41 -11.88 -6.05
N LEU A 239 -3.00 -12.19 -7.20
CA LEU A 239 -2.27 -12.52 -8.42
C LEU A 239 -2.39 -11.40 -9.44
N PHE A 240 -1.45 -11.34 -10.38
CA PHE A 240 -1.61 -10.51 -11.57
C PHE A 240 -1.03 -11.23 -12.79
N GLY A 241 -1.49 -10.81 -13.96
CA GLY A 241 -0.89 -11.16 -15.24
C GLY A 241 -0.88 -9.93 -16.14
N MET A 242 0.17 -9.77 -16.94
CA MET A 242 0.26 -8.76 -17.99
C MET A 242 1.02 -9.32 -19.19
N GLU A 243 0.62 -8.92 -20.40
CA GLU A 243 1.16 -9.45 -21.64
C GLU A 243 1.26 -8.37 -22.72
N ASP A 244 2.27 -8.51 -23.58
CA ASP A 244 2.36 -7.89 -24.89
C ASP A 244 1.96 -8.92 -25.94
N SER A 245 0.78 -8.75 -26.52
CA SER A 245 0.23 -9.67 -27.53
C SER A 245 1.07 -9.78 -28.82
N ALA A 246 1.92 -8.80 -29.12
CA ALA A 246 2.73 -8.81 -30.34
C ALA A 246 3.96 -9.71 -30.20
N THR A 247 4.61 -9.68 -29.04
CA THR A 247 5.82 -10.48 -28.74
C THR A 247 5.51 -11.75 -27.95
N GLY A 248 4.31 -11.86 -27.39
CA GLY A 248 3.93 -12.88 -26.41
C GLY A 248 4.80 -12.81 -25.15
N THR A 249 5.35 -11.62 -24.87
CA THR A 249 6.07 -11.36 -23.62
C THR A 249 5.04 -11.22 -22.51
N ALA A 250 5.07 -12.12 -21.52
CA ALA A 250 4.09 -12.17 -20.46
C ALA A 250 4.77 -12.29 -19.10
N PHE A 251 4.21 -11.59 -18.11
CA PHE A 251 4.60 -11.64 -16.71
C PHE A 251 3.37 -12.07 -15.90
N ALA A 252 3.55 -13.08 -15.05
CA ALA A 252 2.52 -13.52 -14.12
C ALA A 252 3.14 -13.73 -12.74
N GLY A 253 2.49 -13.22 -11.70
CA GLY A 253 3.06 -13.22 -10.37
C GLY A 253 2.03 -13.04 -9.27
N LEU A 254 2.56 -12.94 -8.06
CA LEU A 254 1.81 -12.69 -6.84
C LEU A 254 2.36 -11.50 -6.08
N PHE A 255 1.48 -10.81 -5.35
CA PHE A 255 1.85 -9.86 -4.32
C PHE A 255 2.10 -10.63 -3.02
N SER A 256 3.36 -10.65 -2.58
CA SER A 256 3.78 -11.29 -1.32
C SER A 256 3.56 -10.36 -0.12
N THR A 257 3.71 -9.07 -0.37
CA THR A 257 3.22 -7.96 0.45
C THR A 257 2.69 -6.89 -0.51
N PRO A 258 2.01 -5.84 -0.02
CA PRO A 258 1.66 -4.70 -0.86
C PRO A 258 2.86 -4.09 -1.58
N ASP A 259 4.09 -4.27 -1.08
CA ASP A 259 5.29 -3.61 -1.64
C ASP A 259 6.21 -4.57 -2.40
N ARG A 260 5.86 -5.85 -2.50
CA ARG A 260 6.74 -6.90 -3.01
C ARG A 260 5.97 -7.85 -3.93
N ILE A 261 6.41 -7.93 -5.18
CA ILE A 261 5.90 -8.89 -6.15
C ILE A 261 6.98 -9.87 -6.59
N THR A 262 6.56 -11.11 -6.84
CA THR A 262 7.42 -12.17 -7.37
C THR A 262 6.65 -12.99 -8.38
N GLY A 263 7.33 -13.56 -9.37
CA GLY A 263 6.66 -14.37 -10.37
C GLY A 263 7.57 -14.90 -11.45
N ASN A 264 6.94 -15.35 -12.53
CA ASN A 264 7.59 -15.88 -13.71
C ASN A 264 7.26 -15.03 -14.93
N TRP A 265 8.20 -15.01 -15.86
CA TRP A 265 8.02 -14.34 -17.13
C TRP A 265 8.41 -15.26 -18.28
N GLN A 266 7.87 -14.98 -19.46
CA GLN A 266 8.22 -15.67 -20.71
C GLN A 266 8.10 -14.71 -21.88
N SER A 267 8.74 -15.06 -23.00
CA SER A 267 8.48 -14.45 -24.29
C SER A 267 8.44 -15.54 -25.36
N SER A 268 7.29 -15.71 -26.01
CA SER A 268 7.09 -16.75 -27.02
C SER A 268 7.87 -16.44 -28.30
N ALA A 269 7.93 -15.18 -28.71
CA ALA A 269 8.68 -14.75 -29.90
C ALA A 269 10.18 -15.09 -29.81
N TYR A 270 10.75 -15.03 -28.61
CA TYR A 270 12.17 -15.29 -28.38
C TYR A 270 12.45 -16.67 -27.73
N SER A 271 11.42 -17.44 -27.39
CA SER A 271 11.54 -18.75 -26.72
C SER A 271 12.39 -18.70 -25.43
N VAL A 272 12.24 -17.63 -24.66
CA VAL A 272 12.93 -17.39 -23.39
C VAL A 272 11.94 -17.30 -22.24
N SER A 273 12.42 -17.59 -21.03
CA SER A 273 11.65 -17.49 -19.80
C SER A 273 12.56 -17.41 -18.58
N GLY A 274 11.95 -17.10 -17.45
CA GLY A 274 12.57 -17.20 -16.14
C GLY A 274 11.71 -16.57 -15.06
N SER A 275 12.37 -15.97 -14.07
CA SER A 275 11.73 -15.41 -12.87
C SER A 275 12.00 -13.92 -12.73
N PHE A 276 11.15 -13.25 -11.97
CA PHE A 276 11.33 -11.83 -11.64
C PHE A 276 10.98 -11.55 -10.18
N THR A 277 11.51 -10.44 -9.69
CA THR A 277 11.11 -9.82 -8.42
C THR A 277 11.03 -8.32 -8.61
N ALA A 278 10.06 -7.68 -7.96
CA ALA A 278 9.91 -6.24 -8.01
C ALA A 278 9.45 -5.68 -6.66
N SER A 279 9.76 -4.42 -6.45
CA SER A 279 9.38 -3.64 -5.27
C SER A 279 8.59 -2.41 -5.69
N ARG A 280 7.67 -1.97 -4.83
CA ARG A 280 6.96 -0.72 -5.03
C ARG A 280 7.93 0.46 -5.06
N VAL A 281 7.68 1.42 -5.95
CA VAL A 281 8.42 2.67 -6.07
C VAL A 281 7.56 3.81 -5.56
N GLY A 282 8.15 4.62 -4.67
CA GLY A 282 7.43 5.68 -3.97
C GLY A 282 6.31 5.12 -3.11
N GLY A 283 5.37 5.99 -2.76
CA GLY A 283 4.12 5.58 -2.19
C GLY A 283 4.13 5.38 -0.67
N ALA A 284 4.08 6.49 0.06
CA ALA A 284 3.93 6.47 1.50
C ALA A 284 2.61 5.81 1.94
N LEU A 285 2.61 5.02 3.02
CA LEU A 285 1.41 4.29 3.46
C LEU A 285 0.28 5.22 3.97
N ASP A 286 0.61 6.49 4.19
CA ASP A 286 -0.24 7.60 4.68
C ASP A 286 -0.48 8.69 3.62
N ALA A 287 -0.05 8.51 2.36
CA ALA A 287 -0.34 9.46 1.29
C ALA A 287 -1.85 9.71 1.18
N ALA A 288 -2.33 10.94 0.98
CA ALA A 288 -3.76 11.22 0.79
C ALA A 288 -4.22 10.91 -0.65
N TYR A 289 -3.36 11.18 -1.63
CA TYR A 289 -3.56 10.82 -3.03
C TYR A 289 -2.28 10.26 -3.60
N ARG A 290 -2.40 9.18 -4.38
CA ARG A 290 -1.29 8.59 -5.13
C ARG A 290 -1.57 8.65 -6.61
N PHE A 291 -0.56 9.05 -7.36
CA PHE A 291 -0.56 9.01 -8.81
C PHE A 291 0.62 8.21 -9.31
N THR A 292 0.35 7.41 -10.35
CA THR A 292 1.38 6.65 -11.04
C THR A 292 1.22 6.82 -12.53
N GLY A 293 2.32 6.77 -13.27
CA GLY A 293 2.23 6.85 -14.72
C GLY A 293 3.47 6.36 -15.42
N SER A 294 3.37 6.18 -16.72
CA SER A 294 4.52 5.87 -17.58
C SER A 294 4.87 7.06 -18.47
N TYR A 295 6.13 7.14 -18.87
CA TYR A 295 6.60 8.04 -19.90
C TYR A 295 7.39 7.29 -20.98
N SER A 296 7.45 7.86 -22.18
CA SER A 296 8.14 7.30 -23.35
C SER A 296 8.74 8.40 -24.24
N GLY A 297 9.93 8.19 -24.80
CA GLY A 297 10.66 9.16 -25.63
C GLY A 297 12.10 8.70 -25.83
N ASP A 298 13.10 9.55 -25.54
CA ASP A 298 14.52 9.08 -25.51
C ASP A 298 14.80 8.09 -24.36
N ASP A 299 13.85 7.95 -23.44
CA ASP A 299 13.84 6.97 -22.36
C ASP A 299 12.39 6.53 -22.08
N HIS A 300 12.23 5.32 -21.52
CA HIS A 300 10.97 4.81 -20.99
C HIS A 300 11.08 4.70 -19.48
N GLY A 301 9.98 4.98 -18.79
CA GLY A 301 10.02 4.98 -17.34
C GLY A 301 8.66 5.09 -16.69
N LEU A 302 8.69 5.14 -15.36
CA LEU A 302 7.52 5.32 -14.52
C LEU A 302 7.66 6.58 -13.64
N PHE A 303 6.53 7.14 -13.26
CA PHE A 303 6.40 8.06 -12.15
C PHE A 303 5.55 7.43 -11.06
N ALA A 304 5.90 7.71 -9.81
CA ALA A 304 5.04 7.53 -8.65
C ALA A 304 5.20 8.74 -7.76
N PHE A 305 4.11 9.44 -7.47
CA PHE A 305 4.13 10.58 -6.57
C PHE A 305 2.88 10.66 -5.73
N ASP A 306 3.06 11.18 -4.54
CA ASP A 306 2.02 11.43 -3.55
C ASP A 306 1.78 12.95 -3.46
N ILE A 307 0.53 13.32 -3.18
CA ILE A 307 0.14 14.71 -2.92
C ILE A 307 -0.39 14.79 -1.49
N ASP A 308 0.17 15.68 -0.68
CA ASP A 308 -0.31 15.93 0.67
C ASP A 308 -1.47 16.93 0.71
N ASP A 309 -2.03 17.15 1.90
CA ASP A 309 -3.15 18.06 2.16
C ASP A 309 -2.83 19.54 1.84
N THR A 310 -1.55 19.90 1.82
CA THR A 310 -1.07 21.23 1.41
C THR A 310 -0.87 21.35 -0.10
N GLY A 311 -1.07 20.27 -0.85
CA GLY A 311 -0.82 20.20 -2.29
C GLY A 311 0.66 20.06 -2.65
N ARG A 312 1.54 19.78 -1.68
CA ARG A 312 2.94 19.49 -1.97
C ARG A 312 3.05 18.10 -2.59
N ILE A 313 3.93 17.99 -3.58
CA ILE A 313 4.15 16.75 -4.33
C ILE A 313 5.54 16.20 -4.03
N THR A 314 5.59 14.93 -3.67
CA THR A 314 6.83 14.17 -3.47
C THR A 314 6.71 12.83 -4.19
N GLY A 315 7.80 12.35 -4.79
CA GLY A 315 7.75 11.10 -5.53
C GLY A 315 9.07 10.72 -6.16
N ILE A 316 8.98 9.80 -7.12
CA ILE A 316 10.09 9.23 -7.86
C ILE A 316 9.74 9.18 -9.34
N ALA A 317 10.70 9.53 -10.18
CA ALA A 317 10.76 9.11 -11.58
C ALA A 317 11.76 7.95 -11.70
N TYR A 318 11.32 6.82 -12.25
CA TYR A 318 12.16 5.66 -12.50
C TYR A 318 12.44 5.52 -13.99
N SER A 319 13.72 5.49 -14.36
CA SER A 319 14.17 5.25 -15.73
C SER A 319 14.44 3.76 -15.95
N LEU A 320 13.78 3.15 -16.94
CA LEU A 320 14.09 1.78 -17.34
C LEU A 320 15.40 1.72 -18.13
N GLY A 321 15.74 2.76 -18.90
CA GLY A 321 16.96 2.78 -19.72
C GLY A 321 18.24 2.78 -18.89
N THR A 322 18.24 3.46 -17.74
CA THR A 322 19.40 3.52 -16.82
C THR A 322 19.25 2.70 -15.55
N ASP A 323 18.05 2.16 -15.26
CA ASP A 323 17.68 1.53 -13.99
C ASP A 323 17.88 2.44 -12.75
N GLU A 324 17.78 3.76 -12.93
CA GLU A 324 17.95 4.74 -11.86
C GLU A 324 16.63 5.37 -11.40
N GLU A 325 16.57 5.74 -10.11
CA GLU A 325 15.49 6.49 -9.50
C GLU A 325 15.90 7.93 -9.25
N TYR A 326 15.02 8.85 -9.63
CA TYR A 326 15.24 10.29 -9.50
C TYR A 326 14.14 10.91 -8.63
N PRO A 327 14.50 11.48 -7.48
CA PRO A 327 13.54 12.19 -6.62
C PRO A 327 12.78 13.26 -7.41
N LEU A 328 11.48 13.27 -7.22
CA LEU A 328 10.53 14.18 -7.86
C LEU A 328 9.87 15.02 -6.79
N THR A 329 9.87 16.34 -7.00
CA THR A 329 9.18 17.29 -6.13
C THR A 329 8.40 18.29 -6.96
N GLY A 330 7.31 18.80 -6.40
CA GLY A 330 6.54 19.88 -7.01
C GLY A 330 5.46 20.41 -6.08
N GLN A 331 4.59 21.26 -6.63
CA GLN A 331 3.45 21.83 -5.94
C GLN A 331 2.25 21.79 -6.88
N LEU A 332 1.10 21.38 -6.37
CA LEU A 332 -0.17 21.49 -7.07
C LEU A 332 -0.64 22.95 -7.03
N SER A 333 -0.96 23.50 -8.20
CA SER A 333 -1.51 24.86 -8.32
C SER A 333 -2.90 24.80 -8.96
N GLY A 334 -3.95 24.89 -8.14
CA GLY A 334 -5.31 24.61 -8.59
C GLY A 334 -5.42 23.15 -9.02
N THR A 335 -5.80 22.90 -10.27
CA THR A 335 -5.77 21.55 -10.86
C THR A 335 -4.50 21.27 -11.64
N THR A 336 -3.54 22.21 -11.76
CA THR A 336 -2.38 22.02 -12.63
C THR A 336 -1.25 21.31 -11.91
N LEU A 337 -0.86 20.14 -12.42
CA LEU A 337 0.34 19.40 -12.06
C LEU A 337 1.54 19.97 -12.82
N SER A 338 2.61 20.28 -12.09
CA SER A 338 3.93 20.54 -12.66
C SER A 338 4.99 20.02 -11.70
N VAL A 339 5.68 18.96 -12.10
CA VAL A 339 6.71 18.29 -11.30
C VAL A 339 7.98 18.12 -12.12
N THR A 340 9.11 18.18 -11.43
CA THR A 340 10.44 17.97 -12.03
C THR A 340 11.22 17.00 -11.16
N ALA A 341 11.75 15.95 -11.78
CA ALA A 341 12.68 15.02 -11.15
C ALA A 341 14.11 15.59 -11.15
N SER A 342 14.98 15.06 -10.29
CA SER A 342 16.36 15.54 -10.14
C SER A 342 17.21 15.43 -11.41
N ASN A 343 16.88 14.53 -12.34
CA ASN A 343 17.51 14.43 -13.66
C ASN A 343 16.94 15.40 -14.71
N GLY A 344 16.02 16.28 -14.32
CA GLY A 344 15.36 17.25 -15.21
C GLY A 344 14.14 16.70 -15.95
N THR A 345 13.75 15.43 -15.74
CA THR A 345 12.51 14.87 -16.30
C THR A 345 11.32 15.63 -15.72
N LYS A 346 10.44 16.14 -16.58
CA LYS A 346 9.25 16.89 -16.18
C LYS A 346 7.98 16.12 -16.47
N ALA A 347 7.00 16.21 -15.58
CA ALA A 347 5.63 15.82 -15.87
C ALA A 347 4.70 17.01 -15.59
N THR A 348 3.84 17.31 -16.56
CA THR A 348 2.83 18.36 -16.45
C THR A 348 1.47 17.81 -16.84
N GLY A 349 0.40 18.34 -16.24
CA GLY A 349 -0.97 17.88 -16.52
C GLY A 349 -2.00 18.61 -15.69
N SER A 350 -3.24 18.14 -15.73
CA SER A 350 -4.33 18.63 -14.90
C SER A 350 -4.94 17.49 -14.09
N ILE A 351 -4.98 17.62 -12.78
CA ILE A 351 -5.54 16.65 -11.84
C ILE A 351 -7.00 17.03 -11.55
N ASP A 352 -7.91 16.09 -11.78
CA ASP A 352 -9.24 16.10 -11.19
C ASP A 352 -9.20 15.27 -9.90
N MET A 353 -8.99 15.96 -8.77
CA MET A 353 -8.94 15.36 -7.44
C MET A 353 -10.25 14.67 -7.06
N ALA A 354 -11.40 15.14 -7.58
CA ALA A 354 -12.71 14.55 -7.30
C ALA A 354 -12.94 13.23 -8.05
N ARG A 355 -12.25 13.03 -9.19
CA ARG A 355 -12.31 11.79 -9.98
C ARG A 355 -11.08 10.90 -9.81
N GLY A 356 -10.03 11.38 -9.13
CA GLY A 356 -8.73 10.71 -9.09
C GLY A 356 -8.12 10.52 -10.48
N THR A 357 -8.45 11.37 -11.45
CA THR A 357 -8.00 11.25 -12.85
C THR A 357 -7.13 12.43 -13.25
N LEU A 358 -6.27 12.21 -14.24
CA LEU A 358 -5.38 13.24 -14.76
C LEU A 358 -5.58 13.44 -16.27
N GLY A 359 -5.88 14.67 -16.68
CA GLY A 359 -5.90 15.09 -18.07
C GLY A 359 -4.53 15.64 -18.49
N VAL A 360 -3.94 15.10 -19.55
CA VAL A 360 -2.64 15.58 -20.07
C VAL A 360 -2.86 16.78 -20.98
N ALA A 361 -2.17 17.90 -20.77
CA ALA A 361 -2.23 19.06 -21.66
C ALA A 361 -1.28 18.91 -22.86
N GLY A 362 -1.73 19.34 -24.05
CA GLY A 362 -1.13 19.01 -25.34
C GLY A 362 0.17 19.73 -25.74
N ALA A 363 0.91 19.03 -26.60
CA ALA A 363 1.84 19.44 -27.67
C ALA A 363 2.89 20.54 -27.37
N GLY A 364 4.04 20.10 -26.85
CA GLY A 364 5.31 20.83 -26.91
C GLY A 364 6.46 20.01 -26.33
N MET A 365 7.15 19.20 -27.15
CA MET A 365 8.21 18.26 -26.73
C MET A 365 7.87 17.33 -25.53
N VAL A 366 6.59 17.11 -25.24
CA VAL A 366 6.16 16.17 -24.19
C VAL A 366 5.83 14.81 -24.81
N ARG A 367 6.80 13.92 -24.66
CA ARG A 367 6.71 12.46 -24.46
C ARG A 367 5.31 12.00 -24.02
N ARG A 368 4.75 10.93 -24.60
CA ARG A 368 3.42 10.42 -24.20
C ARG A 368 3.49 9.97 -22.74
N VAL A 369 2.80 10.71 -21.86
CA VAL A 369 2.67 10.40 -20.43
C VAL A 369 1.26 9.87 -20.19
N ILE A 370 1.14 8.69 -19.56
CA ILE A 370 -0.15 8.11 -19.14
C ILE A 370 -0.12 8.04 -17.63
N LEU A 371 -1.01 8.75 -16.95
CA LEU A 371 -1.10 8.80 -15.48
C LEU A 371 -2.44 8.22 -15.02
N THR A 372 -2.41 7.44 -13.94
CA THR A 372 -3.57 6.89 -13.23
C THR A 372 -3.48 7.30 -11.76
N GLY A 373 -4.60 7.68 -11.16
CA GLY A 373 -4.67 8.11 -9.77
C GLY A 373 -5.53 7.17 -8.92
N ALA A 374 -5.25 7.18 -7.63
CA ALA A 374 -6.06 6.56 -6.59
C ALA A 374 -6.19 7.55 -5.43
N GLY A 375 -7.43 7.76 -4.95
CA GLY A 375 -7.62 8.33 -3.63
C GLY A 375 -7.19 7.30 -2.59
N VAL A 376 -6.39 7.72 -1.61
CA VAL A 376 -6.00 6.84 -0.51
C VAL A 376 -6.97 7.14 0.62
N GLY A 377 -8.09 6.40 0.64
CA GLY A 377 -9.13 6.50 1.67
C GLY A 377 -8.73 5.86 2.99
#